data_AF-A0A2T6F6I0-F1
#
_entry.id   AF-A0A2T6F6I0-F1
#
_cell.length_a   1.000
_cell.length_b   1.000
_cell.length_c   1.000
_cell.angle_alpha   90.00
_cell.angle_beta   90.00
_cell.angle_gamma   90.00
#
_symmetry.space_group_name_H-M   'P 1'
#
loop_
_entity.id
_entity.type
_entity.pdbx_description
1 polymer ?
#
loop_
_entity_poly.entity_id
_entity_poly.type
_entity_poly.pdbx_seq_one_letter_code
_entity_poly.pdbx_strand_id
1 'polypeptide(L)'
;MKLATRVFLIFSAGYFISYLARGINLPLAPMLSSELGLSPAQLGLLTSLYFFAFAACQMPLGILLDRFGPRKVLAYLLVLAAIGALVSANAHSSPRC
;
A
#
# COMPACT_ATOMS: atom_id res chain seq x y z
N MET A 1 23.80 20.88 1.26
CA MET A 1 22.88 20.15 0.34
C MET A 1 21.69 21.04 0.03
N LYS A 2 21.32 21.23 -1.24
CA LYS A 2 20.15 22.03 -1.61
C LYS A 2 18.88 21.35 -1.06
N LEU A 3 17.96 22.14 -0.50
CA LEU A 3 16.70 21.65 0.10
C LEU A 3 15.90 20.77 -0.88
N ALA A 4 15.89 21.15 -2.16
CA ALA A 4 15.23 20.40 -3.23
C ALA A 4 15.77 18.95 -3.37
N THR A 5 17.08 18.74 -3.24
CA THR A 5 17.70 17.41 -3.35
C THR A 5 17.30 16.50 -2.19
N ARG A 6 17.21 17.04 -0.96
CA ARG A 6 16.76 16.27 0.20
C ARG A 6 15.29 15.84 0.06
N VAL A 7 14.43 16.77 -0.35
CA VAL A 7 13.01 16.48 -0.59
C VAL A 7 12.85 15.43 -1.69
N PHE A 8 13.59 15.56 -2.80
CA PHE A 8 13.55 14.56 -3.88
C PHE A 8 13.94 13.16 -3.40
N LEU A 9 15.05 13.03 -2.66
CA LEU A 9 15.52 11.74 -2.15
C LEU A 9 14.52 11.06 -1.22
N ILE A 10 13.90 11.81 -0.30
CA ILE A 10 12.92 11.26 0.64
C ILE A 10 11.69 10.71 -0.10
N PHE A 11 11.16 11.47 -1.06
CA PHE A 11 9.98 11.05 -1.80
C PHE A 11 10.30 9.89 -2.76
N SER A 12 11.47 9.91 -3.38
CA SER A 12 11.95 8.82 -4.24
C SER A 12 12.13 7.53 -3.45
N ALA A 13 12.76 7.59 -2.27
CA ALA A 13 12.90 6.42 -1.39
C ALA A 13 11.53 5.91 -0.91
N GLY A 14 10.62 6.80 -0.52
CA GLY A 14 9.26 6.42 -0.13
C GLY A 14 8.49 5.75 -1.26
N TYR A 15 8.61 6.28 -2.50
CA TYR A 15 8.02 5.68 -3.68
C TYR A 15 8.61 4.29 -3.98
N PHE A 16 9.94 4.14 -3.85
CA PHE A 16 10.62 2.87 -4.03
C PHE A 16 10.14 1.82 -3.02
N ILE A 17 10.03 2.16 -1.74
CA ILE A 17 9.50 1.28 -0.69
C ILE A 17 8.05 0.89 -1.01
N SER A 18 7.22 1.85 -1.41
CA SER A 18 5.82 1.59 -1.77
C SER A 18 5.70 0.66 -2.98
N TYR A 19 6.60 0.79 -3.96
CA TYR A 19 6.67 -0.09 -5.12
C TYR A 19 7.09 -1.51 -4.73
N LEU A 20 8.11 -1.67 -3.87
CA LEU A 20 8.52 -2.97 -3.34
C LEU A 20 7.37 -3.64 -2.57
N ALA A 21 6.72 -2.91 -1.67
CA ALA A 21 5.60 -3.44 -0.89
C ALA A 21 4.47 -3.95 -1.79
N ARG A 22 4.15 -3.25 -2.88
CA ARG A 22 3.17 -3.72 -3.87
C ARG A 22 3.66 -4.95 -4.64
N GLY A 23 4.92 -4.97 -5.05
CA GLY A 23 5.50 -6.08 -5.80
C GLY A 23 5.55 -7.39 -5.03
N ILE A 24 5.82 -7.33 -3.72
CA ILE A 24 5.92 -8.52 -2.85
C ILE A 24 4.55 -9.16 -2.60
N ASN A 25 3.45 -8.41 -2.67
CA ASN A 25 2.09 -8.95 -2.47
C ASN A 25 1.68 -9.97 -3.54
N LEU A 26 2.16 -9.81 -4.78
CA LEU A 26 1.77 -10.67 -5.90
C LEU A 26 2.16 -12.16 -5.72
N PRO A 27 3.42 -12.50 -5.36
CA PRO A 27 3.80 -13.87 -5.04
C PRO A 27 3.31 -14.35 -3.65
N LEU A 28 3.06 -13.44 -2.71
CA LEU A 28 2.55 -13.79 -1.38
C LEU A 28 1.08 -14.22 -1.39
N ALA A 29 0.25 -13.59 -2.23
CA ALA A 29 -1.19 -13.86 -2.30
C ALA A 29 -1.56 -15.36 -2.43
N PRO A 30 -0.95 -16.16 -3.34
CA PRO A 30 -1.24 -17.59 -3.44
C PRO A 30 -0.71 -18.41 -2.25
N MET A 31 0.34 -17.97 -1.56
CA MET A 31 0.84 -18.65 -0.35
C MET A 31 -0.06 -18.38 0.86
N LEU A 32 -0.49 -17.14 1.05
CA LEU A 32 -1.47 -16.82 2.10
C LEU A 32 -2.80 -17.53 1.84
N SER A 33 -3.20 -17.70 0.58
CA SER A 33 -4.45 -18.39 0.28
C SER A 33 -4.40 -19.89 0.54
N SER A 34 -3.25 -20.54 0.32
CA SER A 34 -3.05 -21.94 0.71
C SER A 34 -3.01 -22.12 2.23
N GLU A 35 -2.38 -21.19 2.96
CA GLU A 35 -2.33 -21.20 4.43
C GLU A 35 -3.71 -20.94 5.05
N LEU A 36 -4.51 -20.05 4.45
CA LEU A 36 -5.86 -19.68 4.91
C LEU A 36 -6.97 -20.61 4.38
N GLY A 37 -6.64 -21.63 3.57
CA GLY A 37 -7.61 -22.57 3.00
C GLY A 37 -8.64 -21.95 2.04
N LEU A 38 -8.29 -20.83 1.38
CA LEU A 38 -9.21 -20.09 0.52
C LEU A 38 -9.42 -20.81 -0.81
N SER A 39 -10.68 -20.92 -1.23
CA SER A 39 -11.01 -21.45 -2.56
C SER A 39 -10.58 -20.48 -3.69
N PRO A 40 -10.33 -20.97 -4.92
CA PRO A 40 -10.00 -20.11 -6.07
C PRO A 40 -11.04 -19.01 -6.33
N ALA A 41 -12.32 -19.28 -6.08
CA ALA A 41 -13.40 -18.31 -6.23
C ALA A 41 -13.30 -17.16 -5.21
N GLN A 42 -12.93 -17.46 -3.96
CA GLN A 42 -12.70 -16.46 -2.91
C GLN A 42 -11.49 -15.59 -3.22
N LEU A 43 -10.44 -16.17 -3.82
CA LEU A 43 -9.27 -15.42 -4.28
C LEU A 43 -9.62 -14.44 -5.41
N GLY A 44 -10.42 -14.91 -6.38
CA GLY A 44 -10.92 -14.05 -7.44
C GLY A 44 -11.75 -12.89 -6.90
N LEU A 45 -12.64 -13.15 -5.93
CA LEU A 45 -13.42 -12.12 -5.24
C LEU A 45 -12.54 -11.12 -4.50
N LEU A 46 -11.57 -11.59 -3.70
CA LEU A 46 -10.67 -10.73 -2.93
C LEU A 46 -9.86 -9.81 -3.83
N THR A 47 -9.34 -10.37 -4.94
CA THR A 47 -8.59 -9.61 -5.95
C THR A 47 -9.47 -8.58 -6.64
N SER A 48 -10.71 -8.94 -6.97
CA SER A 48 -11.68 -8.02 -7.59
C SER A 48 -12.05 -6.87 -6.66
N LEU A 49 -12.28 -7.18 -5.38
CA LEU A 49 -12.57 -6.17 -4.36
C LEU A 49 -11.38 -5.22 -4.15
N TYR A 50 -10.16 -5.75 -4.15
CA TYR A 50 -8.94 -4.95 -4.09
C TYR A 50 -8.85 -3.96 -5.24
N PHE A 51 -9.05 -4.41 -6.49
CA PHE A 51 -9.02 -3.51 -7.65
C PHE A 51 -10.15 -2.49 -7.63
N PHE A 52 -11.35 -2.90 -7.20
CA PHE A 52 -12.50 -1.99 -7.09
C PHE A 52 -12.25 -0.89 -6.05
N ALA A 53 -11.79 -1.27 -4.85
CA ALA A 53 -11.44 -0.31 -3.80
C ALA A 53 -10.30 0.61 -4.24
N PHE A 54 -9.29 0.07 -4.94
CA PHE A 54 -8.20 0.86 -5.50
C PHE A 54 -8.70 1.91 -6.49
N ALA A 55 -9.56 1.51 -7.45
CA ALA A 55 -10.16 2.42 -8.41
C ALA A 55 -11.02 3.50 -7.74
N ALA A 56 -11.83 3.11 -6.75
CA ALA A 56 -12.66 4.03 -5.98
C ALA A 56 -11.83 5.07 -5.21
N CYS A 57 -10.68 4.67 -4.66
CA CYS A 57 -9.76 5.56 -3.95
C CYS A 57 -8.92 6.44 -4.88
N GLN A 58 -8.73 6.06 -6.14
CA GLN A 58 -7.85 6.80 -7.06
C GLN A 58 -8.47 8.13 -7.50
N MET A 59 -9.79 8.17 -7.69
CA MET A 59 -10.52 9.39 -8.06
C MET A 59 -10.43 10.50 -6.98
N PRO A 60 -10.76 10.28 -5.69
CA PRO A 60 -10.61 11.30 -4.67
C PRO A 60 -9.15 11.68 -4.45
N LEU A 61 -8.21 10.75 -4.64
CA LEU A 61 -6.79 11.04 -4.49
C LEU A 61 -6.26 11.97 -5.58
N GLY A 62 -6.74 11.83 -6.82
CA GLY A 62 -6.44 12.77 -7.90
C GLY A 62 -6.87 14.20 -7.55
N ILE A 63 -8.11 14.36 -7.08
CA ILE A 63 -8.63 15.67 -6.65
C ILE A 63 -7.79 16.25 -5.50
N LEU A 64 -7.38 15.41 -4.54
CA LEU A 64 -6.53 15.83 -3.42
C LEU A 64 -5.15 16.31 -3.90
N LEU A 65 -4.54 15.59 -4.84
CA LEU A 65 -3.24 15.93 -5.45
C LEU A 65 -3.31 17.27 -6.18
N ASP A 66 -4.37 17.50 -6.95
CA ASP A 66 -4.57 18.73 -7.70
C ASP A 66 -4.85 19.92 -6.76
N ARG A 67 -5.60 19.71 -5.68
CA ARG A 67 -5.99 20.78 -4.75
C ARG A 67 -4.90 21.17 -3.75
N PHE A 68 -4.20 20.19 -3.16
CA PHE A 68 -3.24 20.43 -2.07
C PHE A 68 -1.79 20.34 -2.51
N GLY A 69 -1.55 19.94 -3.75
CA GLY A 69 -0.24 19.76 -4.33
C GLY A 69 0.44 18.46 -3.87
N PRO A 70 1.37 17.93 -4.68
CA PRO A 70 1.95 16.60 -4.50
C PRO A 70 2.75 16.48 -3.20
N ARG A 71 3.42 17.54 -2.74
CA ARG A 71 4.27 17.49 -1.54
C ARG A 71 3.50 17.10 -0.27
N LYS A 72 2.34 17.72 -0.04
CA LYS A 72 1.56 17.47 1.18
C LYS A 72 0.87 16.12 1.09
N VAL A 73 0.23 15.82 -0.04
CA VAL A 73 -0.54 14.59 -0.22
C VAL A 73 0.35 13.34 -0.14
N LEU A 74 1.49 13.32 -0.83
CA LEU A 74 2.41 12.19 -0.78
C LEU A 74 3.01 12.00 0.62
N ALA A 75 3.27 13.07 1.38
CA ALA A 75 3.70 12.95 2.77
C ALA A 75 2.63 12.28 3.65
N TYR A 76 1.37 12.70 3.53
CA TYR A 76 0.26 12.05 4.24
C TYR A 76 0.07 10.59 3.83
N LEU A 77 0.17 10.29 2.53
CA LEU A 77 0.09 8.91 2.03
C LEU A 77 1.23 8.02 2.54
N LEU A 78 2.44 8.57 2.68
CA LEU A 78 3.58 7.84 3.25
C LEU A 78 3.35 7.53 4.72
N VAL A 79 2.82 8.47 5.50
CA VAL A 79 2.44 8.23 6.90
C VAL A 79 1.34 7.17 6.99
N LEU A 80 0.31 7.27 6.15
CA LEU A 80 -0.77 6.28 6.09
C LEU A 80 -0.23 4.89 5.73
N ALA A 81 0.68 4.80 4.75
CA ALA A 81 1.32 3.55 4.36
C ALA A 81 2.19 2.97 5.49
N ALA A 82 2.91 3.82 6.24
CA ALA A 82 3.69 3.39 7.40
C ALA A 82 2.79 2.82 8.51
N ILE A 83 1.65 3.46 8.78
CA ILE A 83 0.65 2.95 9.74
C ILE A 83 0.11 1.60 9.26
N GLY A 84 -0.28 1.48 7.98
CA GLY A 84 -0.74 0.22 7.41
C GLY A 84 0.30 -0.90 7.54
N ALA A 85 1.56 -0.60 7.26
CA ALA A 85 2.66 -1.55 7.43
C ALA A 85 2.85 -1.98 8.89
N LEU A 86 2.73 -1.05 9.85
CA LEU A 86 2.79 -1.35 11.27
C LEU A 86 1.64 -2.24 11.72
N VAL A 87 0.42 -1.99 11.23
CA VAL A 87 -0.74 -2.85 11.53
C VAL A 87 -0.52 -4.25 10.98
N SER A 88 -0.08 -4.38 9.73
CA SER A 88 0.23 -5.68 9.11
C SER A 88 1.37 -6.41 9.83
N ALA A 89 2.40 -5.70 10.30
CA ALA A 89 3.48 -6.29 11.06
C ALA A 89 3.01 -6.83 12.42
N ASN A 90 2.10 -6.12 13.10
CA ASN A 90 1.52 -6.56 14.36
C ASN A 90 0.42 -7.63 14.17
N ALA A 91 -0.16 -7.78 12.98
CA ALA A 91 -1.09 -8.88 12.73
C ALA A 91 -0.41 -10.26 12.88
N HIS A 92 0.92 -10.33 12.68
CA HIS A 92 1.71 -11.55 12.89
C HIS A 92 2.01 -11.84 14.37
N SER A 93 1.72 -10.93 15.30
CA SER A 93 1.96 -11.11 16.74
C SER A 93 0.76 -11.70 17.50
N SER A 94 -0.20 -12.32 16.80
CA SER A 94 -1.12 -13.28 17.44
C SER A 94 -0.51 -14.68 17.39
N PRO A 95 0.18 -15.13 18.46
CA PRO A 95 0.51 -16.53 18.60
C PRO A 95 -0.79 -17.31 18.87
N ARG A 96 -1.06 -18.34 18.06
CA ARG A 96 -2.13 -19.35 18.21
C ARG A 96 -3.50 -18.85 17.71
N CYS A 97 -4.26 -19.59 16.91
CA CYS A 97 -4.53 -21.03 16.93
C CYS A 97 -4.49 -21.69 15.55
#